data_AF-A0A8T4XZX6-F1
#
_entry.id   AF-A0A8T4XZX6-F1
#
_cell.length_a   1.000
_cell.length_b   1.000
_cell.length_c   1.000
_cell.angle_alpha   90.00
_cell.angle_beta   90.00
_cell.angle_gamma   90.00
#
_symmetry.space_group_name_H-M   'P 1'
#
loop_
_entity.id
_entity.type
_entity.pdbx_description
1 polymer ?
#
loop_
_entity_poly.entity_id
_entity_poly.type
_entity_poly.pdbx_seq_one_letter_code
_entity_poly.pdbx_strand_id
1 'polypeptide(L)'
;DLILLHGVPYAGFNLIDARRIYEKTSYPVICILDRKPDIHRVERALRLKFSDWQERLQIIRKSTPVELSLGCIKLIVAVQGLTLDEASKLLREITLLGKLPEPLRVAKLIAKGLPPLLLS
;
A
#
# COMPACT_ATOMS: atom_id res chain seq x y z
N ASP A 1 -1.77 17.40 2.35
CA ASP A 1 -2.51 16.22 2.83
C ASP A 1 -2.26 15.01 1.94
N LEU A 2 -1.81 13.90 2.52
CA LEU A 2 -1.33 12.67 1.85
C LEU A 2 -1.71 11.46 2.72
N ILE A 3 -2.19 10.38 2.10
CA ILE A 3 -2.47 9.11 2.78
C ILE A 3 -1.37 8.09 2.43
N LEU A 4 -0.70 7.57 3.46
CA LEU A 4 0.30 6.53 3.33
C LEU A 4 -0.25 5.21 3.86
N LEU A 5 -0.14 4.16 3.06
CA LEU A 5 -0.52 2.81 3.46
C LEU A 5 0.71 1.90 3.37
N HIS A 6 0.87 1.03 4.35
CA HIS A 6 1.94 0.04 4.38
C HIS A 6 1.38 -1.38 4.38
N GLY A 7 2.04 -2.26 3.64
CA GLY A 7 1.87 -3.69 3.75
C GLY A 7 1.27 -4.27 2.48
N VAL A 8 0.45 -5.31 2.63
CA VAL A 8 -0.12 -6.05 1.50
C VAL A 8 -1.62 -5.73 1.37
N PRO A 9 -2.01 -4.50 1.00
CA PRO A 9 -3.41 -4.14 0.71
C PRO A 9 -4.01 -4.96 -0.45
N TYR A 10 -3.31 -5.99 -0.93
CA TYR A 10 -3.66 -6.86 -2.04
C TYR A 10 -3.50 -8.36 -1.69
N ALA A 11 -3.19 -8.75 -0.44
CA ALA A 11 -3.13 -10.17 -0.03
C ALA A 11 -4.43 -10.61 0.65
N GLY A 12 -5.45 -10.84 -0.16
CA GLY A 12 -6.62 -11.65 0.20
C GLY A 12 -7.61 -10.98 1.16
N PHE A 13 -7.17 -10.66 2.38
CA PHE A 13 -8.05 -10.38 3.51
C PHE A 13 -8.34 -8.89 3.73
N ASN A 14 -7.32 -8.03 3.73
CA ASN A 14 -7.46 -6.57 3.88
C ASN A 14 -7.17 -5.88 2.55
N LEU A 15 -8.14 -5.97 1.64
CA LEU A 15 -7.99 -5.40 0.31
C LEU A 15 -8.39 -3.93 0.33
N ILE A 16 -7.44 -3.04 0.04
CA ILE A 16 -7.68 -1.59 0.08
C ILE A 16 -7.65 -1.04 -1.34
N ASP A 17 -8.76 -0.44 -1.74
CA ASP A 17 -8.88 0.27 -3.01
C ASP A 17 -8.37 1.71 -2.85
N ALA A 18 -7.10 1.93 -3.16
CA ALA A 18 -6.46 3.25 -3.12
C ALA A 18 -7.16 4.27 -4.04
N ARG A 19 -7.75 3.81 -5.15
CA ARG A 19 -8.54 4.64 -6.06
C ARG A 19 -9.78 5.16 -5.36
N ARG A 20 -10.53 4.28 -4.71
CA ARG A 20 -11.74 4.67 -3.97
C ARG A 20 -11.44 5.60 -2.79
N ILE A 21 -10.29 5.43 -2.12
CA ILE A 21 -9.85 6.36 -1.07
C ILE A 21 -9.60 7.75 -1.65
N TYR A 22 -8.84 7.82 -2.74
CA TYR A 22 -8.57 9.09 -3.43
C TYR A 22 -9.87 9.76 -3.90
N GLU A 23 -10.78 9.01 -4.52
CA GLU A 23 -12.07 9.53 -4.99
C GLU A 23 -12.93 10.11 -3.86
N LYS A 24 -12.87 9.52 -2.65
CA LYS A 24 -13.66 9.97 -1.50
C LYS A 24 -13.04 11.11 -0.71
N THR A 25 -11.71 11.16 -0.64
CA THR A 25 -10.98 12.10 0.24
C THR A 25 -10.32 13.24 -0.52
N SER A 26 -10.14 13.09 -1.83
CA SER A 26 -9.30 13.94 -2.68
C SER A 26 -7.83 14.04 -2.24
N TYR A 27 -7.42 13.25 -1.25
CA TYR A 27 -6.04 13.18 -0.80
C TYR A 27 -5.30 12.09 -1.57
N PRO A 28 -4.12 12.39 -2.12
CA PRO A 28 -3.33 11.38 -2.79
C PRO A 28 -3.00 10.21 -1.88
N VAL A 29 -2.88 9.03 -2.48
CA VAL A 29 -2.65 7.78 -1.76
C VAL A 29 -1.40 7.11 -2.31
N ILE A 30 -0.45 6.79 -1.42
CA ILE A 30 0.72 5.98 -1.75
C ILE A 30 0.69 4.72 -0.91
N CYS A 31 0.56 3.57 -1.57
CA CYS A 31 0.66 2.25 -0.96
C CYS A 31 2.09 1.73 -1.12
N ILE A 32 2.78 1.47 0.00
CA ILE A 32 4.11 0.87 0.03
C ILE A 32 3.99 -0.62 0.28
N LEU A 33 4.55 -1.41 -0.63
CA LEU A 33 4.46 -2.86 -0.69
C LEU A 33 5.81 -3.47 -0.38
N ASP A 34 5.82 -4.57 0.39
CA ASP A 34 7.04 -5.34 0.65
C ASP A 34 7.57 -6.03 -0.61
N ARG A 35 6.67 -6.43 -1.50
CA ARG A 35 6.97 -7.11 -2.78
C ARG A 35 5.85 -6.89 -3.79
N LYS A 36 6.16 -7.02 -5.09
CA LYS A 36 5.15 -7.02 -6.14
C LYS A 36 4.22 -8.23 -5.94
N PRO A 37 2.90 -8.04 -6.04
CA PRO A 37 1.95 -9.15 -5.91
C PRO A 37 2.11 -10.12 -7.08
N ASP A 38 2.22 -11.42 -6.77
CA ASP A 38 2.07 -12.49 -7.76
C ASP A 38 0.58 -12.69 -8.03
N ILE A 39 0.12 -12.16 -9.17
CA ILE A 39 -1.31 -12.15 -9.53
C ILE A 39 -1.90 -13.56 -9.58
N HIS A 40 -1.14 -14.57 -10.02
CA HIS A 40 -1.64 -15.95 -10.08
C HIS A 40 -1.80 -16.55 -8.68
N ARG A 41 -0.84 -16.32 -7.78
CA ARG A 41 -0.95 -16.77 -6.38
C ARG A 41 -2.08 -16.06 -5.65
N VAL A 42 -2.22 -14.75 -5.89
CA VAL A 42 -3.29 -13.92 -5.34
C VAL A 42 -4.66 -14.41 -5.80
N GLU A 43 -4.84 -14.63 -7.11
CA GLU A 43 -6.10 -15.10 -7.68
C GLU A 43 -6.51 -16.47 -7.10
N ARG A 44 -5.56 -17.41 -7.01
CA ARG A 44 -5.83 -18.72 -6.37
C ARG A 44 -6.26 -18.55 -4.92
N ALA A 45 -5.56 -17.72 -4.15
CA ALA A 45 -5.90 -17.48 -2.75
C ALA A 45 -7.28 -16.81 -2.58
N LEU A 46 -7.64 -15.89 -3.48
CA LEU A 46 -8.94 -15.22 -3.47
C LEU A 46 -10.06 -16.21 -3.77
N ARG A 47 -9.93 -17.01 -4.85
CA ARG A 47 -10.93 -18.02 -5.25
C ARG A 47 -11.24 -19.04 -4.16
N LEU A 48 -10.24 -19.40 -3.35
CA LEU A 48 -10.40 -20.37 -2.26
C LEU A 48 -11.08 -19.79 -1.02
N LYS A 49 -11.05 -18.48 -0.82
CA LYS A 49 -11.39 -17.85 0.46
C LYS A 49 -12.59 -16.91 0.40
N PHE A 50 -12.99 -16.47 -0.79
CA PHE A 50 -13.94 -15.38 -0.97
C PHE A 50 -14.92 -15.67 -2.11
N SER A 51 -16.22 -15.45 -1.87
CA SER A 51 -17.25 -15.52 -2.90
C SER A 51 -17.17 -14.33 -3.88
N ASP A 52 -16.73 -13.16 -3.40
CA ASP A 52 -16.52 -11.91 -4.15
C ASP A 52 -15.11 -11.79 -4.76
N TRP A 53 -14.43 -12.92 -4.98
CA TRP A 53 -13.02 -12.96 -5.41
C TRP A 53 -12.73 -12.19 -6.71
N GLN A 54 -13.71 -12.10 -7.62
CA GLN A 54 -13.59 -11.37 -8.88
C GLN A 54 -13.41 -9.87 -8.65
N GLU A 55 -14.25 -9.27 -7.80
CA GLU A 55 -14.19 -7.85 -7.47
C GLU A 55 -12.86 -7.51 -6.78
N ARG A 56 -12.46 -8.34 -5.83
CA ARG A 56 -11.16 -8.26 -5.15
C ARG A 56 -9.99 -8.31 -6.12
N LEU A 57 -10.02 -9.23 -7.09
CA LEU A 57 -8.98 -9.36 -8.10
C LEU A 57 -8.90 -8.14 -9.02
N GLN A 58 -10.04 -7.52 -9.36
CA GLN A 58 -10.07 -6.30 -10.17
C GLN A 58 -9.37 -5.13 -9.49
N ILE A 59 -9.56 -4.94 -8.18
CA ILE A 59 -8.87 -3.88 -7.43
C ILE A 59 -7.36 -4.09 -7.50
N ILE A 60 -6.90 -5.34 -7.32
CA ILE A 60 -5.46 -5.67 -7.36
C ILE A 60 -4.87 -5.43 -8.75
N ARG A 61 -5.57 -5.85 -9.81
CA ARG A 61 -5.11 -5.66 -11.19
C ARG A 61 -5.03 -4.18 -11.59
N LYS A 62 -5.87 -3.33 -10.99
CA LYS A 62 -5.86 -1.88 -11.21
C LYS A 62 -4.78 -1.16 -10.41
N SER A 63 -4.35 -1.68 -9.26
CA SER A 63 -3.16 -1.18 -8.60
C SER A 63 -1.96 -1.60 -9.44
N THR A 64 -1.30 -0.66 -10.10
CA THR A 64 -0.15 -0.94 -10.97
C THR A 64 1.14 -0.67 -10.18
N PRO A 65 1.71 -1.66 -9.46
CA PRO A 65 2.79 -1.39 -8.53
C PRO A 65 4.10 -1.26 -9.29
N VAL A 66 4.80 -0.16 -9.07
CA VAL A 66 6.06 0.14 -9.73
C VAL A 66 7.21 0.12 -8.73
N GLU A 67 8.41 -0.20 -9.22
CA GLU A 67 9.62 -0.02 -8.42
C GLU A 67 10.07 1.43 -8.54
N LEU A 68 10.30 2.07 -7.40
CA LEU A 68 10.69 3.47 -7.31
C LEU A 68 12.00 3.57 -6.52
N SER A 69 12.99 4.24 -7.11
CA SER A 69 14.34 4.35 -6.53
C SER A 69 14.54 5.70 -5.85
N LEU A 70 14.72 5.66 -4.54
CA LEU A 70 14.98 6.81 -3.66
C LEU A 70 16.46 6.82 -3.26
N GLY A 71 17.33 7.17 -4.20
CA GLY A 71 18.77 7.09 -4.01
C GLY A 71 19.22 5.63 -3.87
N CYS A 72 19.76 5.25 -2.72
CA CYS A 72 20.20 3.88 -2.45
C CYS A 72 19.05 2.92 -2.07
N ILE A 73 17.84 3.44 -1.84
CA ILE A 73 16.68 2.66 -1.41
C ILE A 73 15.78 2.38 -2.62
N LYS A 74 15.25 1.15 -2.66
CA LYS A 74 14.21 0.75 -3.63
C LYS A 74 12.92 0.43 -2.88
N LEU A 75 11.83 1.02 -3.35
CA LEU A 75 10.48 0.78 -2.85
C LEU A 75 9.60 0.23 -3.96
N ILE A 76 8.61 -0.57 -3.57
CA ILE A 76 7.53 -0.96 -4.47
C ILE A 76 6.31 -0.19 -4.05
N VAL A 77 5.78 0.64 -4.96
CA VAL A 77 4.70 1.57 -4.64
C VAL A 77 3.57 1.45 -5.64
N ALA A 78 2.34 1.60 -5.17
CA ALA A 78 1.19 1.93 -6.01
C ALA A 78 0.73 3.35 -5.63
N VAL A 79 0.59 4.21 -6.62
CA VAL A 79 0.33 5.65 -6.44
C VAL A 79 -1.00 6.00 -7.07
N GLN A 80 -1.82 6.77 -6.35
CA GLN A 80 -3.07 7.31 -6.84
C GLN A 80 -3.16 8.81 -6.53
N GLY A 81 -3.51 9.60 -7.54
CA GLY A 81 -3.65 11.05 -7.38
C GLY A 81 -2.34 11.85 -7.44
N LEU A 82 -1.22 11.19 -7.77
CA LEU A 82 0.08 11.82 -8.02
C LEU A 82 0.76 11.16 -9.23
N THR A 83 1.65 11.91 -9.85
CA THR A 83 2.67 11.35 -10.75
C THR A 83 3.74 10.60 -9.95
N LEU A 84 4.49 9.73 -10.63
CA LEU A 84 5.60 9.01 -9.99
C LEU A 84 6.73 9.94 -9.53
N ASP A 85 6.95 11.06 -10.23
CA ASP A 85 7.97 12.04 -9.86
C ASP A 85 7.60 12.79 -8.57
N GLU A 86 6.36 13.26 -8.46
CA GLU A 86 5.85 13.89 -7.23
C GLU A 86 5.89 12.91 -6.05
N ALA A 87 5.44 11.67 -6.25
CA ALA A 87 5.52 10.64 -5.23
C ALA A 87 6.97 10.34 -4.81
N SER A 88 7.90 10.29 -5.78
CA SER A 88 9.33 10.13 -5.52
C SER A 88 9.87 11.27 -4.66
N LYS A 89 9.59 12.52 -5.02
CA LYS A 89 10.05 13.70 -4.28
C LYS A 89 9.51 13.68 -2.84
N LEU A 90 8.21 13.50 -2.68
CA LEU A 90 7.55 13.44 -1.36
C LEU A 90 8.16 12.33 -0.50
N LEU A 91 8.31 11.12 -1.04
CA LEU A 91 8.85 9.99 -0.28
C LEU A 91 10.31 10.23 0.15
N ARG A 92 11.15 10.95 -0.63
CA ARG A 92 12.50 11.32 -0.20
C ARG A 92 12.48 12.25 1.00
N GLU A 93 11.59 13.24 0.99
CA GLU A 93 11.49 14.25 2.05
C GLU A 93 11.06 13.63 3.38
N ILE A 94 10.20 12.62 3.35
CA ILE A 94 9.63 12.00 4.57
C ILE A 94 10.29 10.67 4.97
N THR A 95 11.28 10.19 4.23
CA THR A 95 12.02 8.96 4.55
C THR A 95 13.43 9.33 5.00
N LEU A 96 13.64 9.39 6.32
CA LEU A 96 14.93 9.77 6.89
C LEU A 96 15.84 8.56 7.11
N LEU A 97 15.29 7.46 7.63
CA LEU A 97 16.06 6.27 7.99
C LEU A 97 15.44 4.98 7.45
N GLY A 98 16.29 4.16 6.80
CA GLY A 98 15.89 2.87 6.27
C GLY A 98 14.94 2.97 5.08
N LYS A 99 14.09 1.95 4.87
CA LYS A 99 13.25 1.83 3.66
C LYS A 99 11.82 2.32 3.84
N LEU A 100 11.39 2.65 5.06
CA LEU A 100 9.99 2.98 5.35
C LEU A 100 9.88 4.47 5.67
N PRO A 101 8.95 5.22 5.06
CA PRO A 101 8.68 6.60 5.45
C PRO A 101 8.44 6.74 6.95
N GLU A 102 8.95 7.83 7.53
CA GLU A 102 8.86 8.11 8.96
C GLU A 102 7.41 8.04 9.50
N PRO A 103 6.37 8.55 8.81
CA PRO A 103 5.00 8.43 9.28
C PRO A 103 4.55 6.96 9.43
N LEU A 104 4.93 6.10 8.49
CA LEU A 104 4.60 4.68 8.53
C LEU A 104 5.43 3.94 9.59
N ARG A 105 6.67 4.35 9.82
CA ARG A 105 7.52 3.79 10.90
C ARG A 105 6.90 4.10 12.27
N VAL A 106 6.46 5.33 12.49
CA VAL A 106 5.78 5.74 13.73
C VAL A 106 4.46 4.98 13.89
N ALA A 107 3.62 4.91 12.85
CA ALA A 107 2.37 4.14 12.90
C ALA A 107 2.61 2.67 13.26
N LYS A 108 3.65 2.05 12.70
CA LYS A 108 4.03 0.66 13.01
C LYS A 108 4.52 0.49 14.44
N LEU A 109 5.25 1.46 15.01
CA LEU A 109 5.68 1.43 16.40
C LEU A 109 4.48 1.54 17.36
N ILE A 110 3.55 2.45 17.08
CA ILE A 110 2.33 2.62 17.86
C ILE A 110 1.50 1.32 17.81
N ALA A 111 1.25 0.78 16.62
CA ALA A 111 0.48 -0.45 16.45
C ALA A 111 1.10 -1.64 17.20
N LYS A 112 2.44 -1.73 17.27
CA LYS A 112 3.15 -2.77 18.04
C LYS A 112 3.01 -2.59 19.56
N GLY A 113 2.84 -1.37 20.03
CA GLY A 113 2.66 -1.06 21.45
C GLY A 113 1.22 -1.25 21.95
N LEU A 114 0.24 -1.43 21.06
CA LEU A 114 -1.15 -1.63 21.43
C LEU A 114 -1.43 -3.12 21.77
N PRO A 115 -2.19 -3.41 22.84
CA PRO A 115 -2.58 -4.77 23.17
C PRO A 115 -3.53 -5.36 22.10
N PRO A 116 -3.54 -6.69 21.89
CA PRO A 116 -4.30 -7.36 20.81
C PRO A 116 -5.82 -7.10 20.82
N LEU A 117 -6.37 -6.68 21.97
CA LEU A 117 -7.81 -6.51 22.21
C LEU A 117 -8.45 -5.31 21.48
N LEU A 118 -7.67 -4.44 20.84
CA LEU A 118 -8.17 -3.25 20.14
C LEU A 118 -8.20 -3.41 18.61
N LEU A 119 -7.82 -4.58 18.08
CA LEU A 119 -7.72 -4.86 16.65
C LEU A 119 -8.70 -5.94 16.14
N SER A 120 -9.63 -6.38 16.99
CA SER A 120 -10.72 -7.33 16.65
C SER A 120 -11.97 -6.62 16.18
#